data_AF-A0A7T5UTA2-F1
#
_entry.id   AF-A0A7T5UTA2-F1
#
_cell.length_a   1.000
_cell.length_b   1.000
_cell.length_c   1.000
_cell.angle_alpha   90.00
_cell.angle_beta   90.00
_cell.angle_gamma   90.00
#
_symmetry.space_group_name_H-M   'P 1'
#
loop_
_entity.id
_entity.type
_entity.pdbx_description
1 polymer ?
#
loop_
_entity_poly.entity_id
_entity_poly.type
_entity_poly.pdbx_seq_one_letter_code
_entity_poly.pdbx_strand_id
1 'polypeptide(L)'
;MLSPKELAKRVLKADGAFQWVVVLSSRGETLAHEYSEGYAERIPVAKDTRERLGVVDAVFLEAAMNAEKWYGKMEFILLAYRKAKVMLTYVQESEAYIAVKIPRSAMAEHLFPKLKSALGKKAPRRLRRSQV
;
A
#
# COMPACT_ATOMS: atom_id res chain seq x y z
N MET A 1 5.42 -14.59 11.65
CA MET A 1 4.48 -13.78 10.86
C MET A 1 4.35 -12.43 11.58
N LEU A 2 4.43 -11.29 10.89
CA LEU A 2 4.28 -9.97 11.53
C LEU A 2 2.80 -9.76 11.88
N SER A 3 2.50 -9.16 13.03
CA SER A 3 1.14 -8.67 13.29
C SER A 3 0.77 -7.56 12.29
N PRO A 4 -0.53 -7.34 11.99
CA PRO A 4 -0.96 -6.25 11.09
C PRO A 4 -0.41 -4.88 11.50
N LYS A 5 -0.29 -4.63 12.80
CA LYS A 5 0.29 -3.39 13.33
C LYS A 5 1.78 -3.27 13.05
N GLU A 6 2.55 -4.33 13.26
CA GLU A 6 3.99 -4.34 12.94
C GLU A 6 4.23 -4.19 11.44
N LEU A 7 3.38 -4.82 10.61
CA LEU A 7 3.41 -4.67 9.17
C LEU A 7 3.17 -3.22 8.74
N ALA A 8 2.11 -2.59 9.26
CA ALA A 8 1.80 -1.18 9.00
C ALA A 8 2.97 -0.25 9.37
N LYS A 9 3.57 -0.45 10.55
CA LYS A 9 4.73 0.33 11.00
C LYS A 9 5.95 0.13 10.12
N ARG A 10 6.23 -1.12 9.72
CA ARG A 10 7.35 -1.47 8.85
C ARG A 10 7.21 -0.81 7.48
N VAL A 11 6.01 -0.87 6.90
CA VAL A 11 5.73 -0.21 5.62
C VAL A 11 5.87 1.29 5.75
N LEU A 12 5.28 1.91 6.77
CA LEU A 12 5.35 3.36 6.98
C LEU A 12 6.81 3.86 7.09
N LYS A 13 7.66 3.12 7.81
CA LYS A 13 9.08 3.46 7.98
C LYS A 13 9.94 3.21 6.73
N ALA A 14 9.40 2.58 5.69
CA ALA A 14 10.18 2.24 4.50
C ALA A 14 10.45 3.45 3.59
N ASP A 15 9.64 4.52 3.69
CA ASP A 15 9.89 5.77 2.97
C ASP A 15 9.19 6.96 3.63
N GLY A 16 9.86 8.13 3.66
CA GLY A 16 9.29 9.36 4.22
C GLY A 16 8.12 9.95 3.42
N ALA A 17 7.90 9.51 2.17
CA ALA A 17 6.73 9.88 1.38
C ALA A 17 5.47 9.10 1.77
N PHE A 18 5.57 8.03 2.58
CA PHE A 18 4.42 7.29 3.06
C PHE A 18 3.75 8.04 4.21
N GLN A 19 2.55 8.56 3.96
CA GLN A 19 1.84 9.44 4.88
C GLN A 19 0.93 8.69 5.84
N TRP A 20 0.21 7.68 5.35
CA TRP A 20 -0.49 6.69 6.18
C TRP A 20 -0.50 5.35 5.46
N VAL A 21 -0.62 4.30 6.28
CA VAL A 21 -0.69 2.92 5.84
C VAL A 21 -1.91 2.29 6.50
N VAL A 22 -2.69 1.53 5.73
CA VAL A 22 -3.74 0.67 6.23
C VAL A 22 -3.48 -0.75 5.81
N VAL A 23 -3.65 -1.67 6.75
CA VAL A 23 -3.74 -3.10 6.48
C VAL A 23 -5.21 -3.47 6.51
N LEU A 24 -5.70 -4.01 5.40
CA LEU A 24 -7.08 -4.46 5.23
C LEU A 24 -7.11 -5.98 5.15
N SER A 25 -8.17 -6.59 5.67
CA SER A 25 -8.48 -8.00 5.38
C SER A 25 -8.89 -8.16 3.92
N SER A 26 -8.96 -9.41 3.45
CA SER A 26 -9.55 -9.75 2.14
C SER A 26 -10.98 -9.24 1.95
N ARG A 27 -11.69 -8.93 3.04
CA ARG A 27 -13.05 -8.37 3.03
C ARG A 27 -13.09 -6.84 3.07
N GLY A 28 -11.94 -6.18 3.06
CA GLY A 28 -11.84 -4.71 3.17
C GLY A 28 -11.95 -4.17 4.60
N GLU A 29 -11.95 -5.03 5.62
CA GLU A 29 -12.01 -4.58 7.02
C GLU A 29 -10.63 -4.04 7.45
N THR A 30 -10.61 -2.94 8.20
CA THR A 30 -9.34 -2.39 8.70
C THR A 30 -8.78 -3.22 9.84
N LEU A 31 -7.66 -3.92 9.59
CA LEU A 31 -6.91 -4.71 10.57
C LEU A 31 -5.92 -3.86 11.37
N ALA A 32 -5.29 -2.87 10.71
CA ALA A 32 -4.38 -1.93 11.35
C ALA A 32 -4.25 -0.65 10.52
N HIS A 33 -3.85 0.44 11.17
CA HIS A 33 -3.48 1.68 10.50
C HIS A 33 -2.34 2.39 11.24
N GLU A 34 -1.47 3.06 10.50
CA GLU A 34 -0.35 3.85 11.05
C GLU A 34 -0.17 5.13 10.22
N TYR A 35 0.31 6.21 10.85
CA TYR A 35 0.46 7.54 10.26
C TYR A 35 1.88 8.05 10.44
N SER A 36 2.42 8.79 9.47
CA SER A 36 3.71 9.45 9.59
C SER A 36 3.65 10.57 10.64
N GLU A 37 4.78 10.82 11.28
CA GLU A 37 4.93 12.02 12.11
C GLU A 37 4.69 13.28 11.26
N GLY A 38 3.95 14.25 11.80
CA GLY A 38 3.61 15.48 11.09
C GLY A 38 2.42 15.37 10.12
N TYR A 39 1.80 14.20 9.94
CA TYR A 39 0.54 14.09 9.22
C TYR A 39 -0.60 14.69 10.06
N ALA A 40 -0.78 16.02 9.93
CA ALA A 40 -1.70 16.83 10.72
C ALA A 40 -3.17 16.69 10.31
N GLU A 41 -3.50 15.86 9.31
CA GLU A 41 -4.89 15.47 9.05
C GLU A 41 -5.32 14.37 10.02
N ARG A 42 -5.49 14.73 11.30
CA ARG A 42 -6.46 14.04 12.17
C ARG A 42 -7.87 14.40 11.69
N ILE A 43 -8.19 14.14 10.42
CA ILE A 43 -9.58 14.10 10.00
C ILE A 43 -10.11 12.83 10.66
N PRO A 44 -11.04 12.93 11.62
CA PRO A 44 -11.72 11.74 12.12
C PRO A 44 -12.61 11.25 10.99
N VAL A 45 -12.01 10.52 10.04
CA VAL A 45 -12.79 9.71 9.10
C VAL A 45 -13.48 8.69 10.00
N ALA A 46 -14.80 8.84 10.12
CA ALA A 46 -15.64 7.93 10.88
C ALA A 46 -15.28 6.49 10.52
N LYS A 47 -15.28 5.60 11.51
CA LYS A 47 -14.89 4.20 11.36
C LYS A 47 -15.62 3.56 10.17
N ASP A 48 -16.92 3.79 10.06
CA ASP A 48 -17.79 3.33 8.97
C ASP A 48 -17.34 3.82 7.58
N THR A 49 -16.87 5.07 7.48
CA THR A 49 -16.35 5.60 6.20
C THR A 49 -15.04 4.94 5.82
N ARG A 50 -14.16 4.60 6.78
CA ARG A 50 -12.92 3.87 6.49
C ARG A 50 -13.20 2.44 6.06
N GLU A 51 -14.13 1.77 6.74
CA GLU A 51 -14.54 0.41 6.39
C GLU A 51 -15.17 0.38 5.00
N ARG A 52 -16.05 1.34 4.66
CA ARG A 52 -16.61 1.46 3.31
C ARG A 52 -15.56 1.72 2.24
N LEU A 53 -14.56 2.57 2.52
CA LEU A 53 -13.45 2.80 1.59
C LEU A 53 -12.59 1.54 1.43
N GLY A 54 -12.33 0.81 2.51
CA GLY A 54 -11.62 -0.46 2.46
C GLY A 54 -12.34 -1.54 1.64
N VAL A 55 -13.68 -1.58 1.71
CA VAL A 55 -14.50 -2.46 0.85
C VAL A 55 -14.40 -2.07 -0.62
N VAL A 56 -14.49 -0.77 -0.94
CA VAL A 56 -14.35 -0.27 -2.32
C VAL A 56 -12.97 -0.61 -2.88
N ASP A 57 -11.94 -0.40 -2.07
CA ASP A 57 -10.56 -0.73 -2.38
C ASP A 57 -10.37 -2.24 -2.65
N ALA A 58 -10.98 -3.10 -1.83
CA ALA A 58 -10.97 -4.56 -2.02
C ALA A 58 -11.66 -4.97 -3.33
N VAL A 59 -12.81 -4.36 -3.67
CA VAL A 59 -13.51 -4.62 -4.93
C VAL A 59 -12.65 -4.26 -6.14
N PHE A 60 -11.96 -3.11 -6.12
CA PHE A 60 -11.05 -2.74 -7.21
C PHE A 60 -9.90 -3.73 -7.36
N LEU A 61 -9.34 -4.20 -6.24
CA LEU A 61 -8.27 -5.20 -6.21
C LEU A 61 -8.75 -6.55 -6.76
N GLU A 62 -9.91 -7.05 -6.35
CA GLU A 62 -10.47 -8.29 -6.88
C GLU A 62 -10.76 -8.21 -8.37
N ALA A 63 -11.33 -7.09 -8.83
CA ALA A 63 -11.57 -6.86 -10.26
C ALA A 63 -10.27 -6.89 -11.07
N ALA A 64 -9.21 -6.28 -10.55
CA ALA A 64 -7.88 -6.31 -11.19
C ALA A 64 -7.24 -7.70 -11.16
N MET A 65 -7.39 -8.45 -10.06
CA MET A 65 -6.91 -9.83 -9.96
C MET A 65 -7.62 -10.76 -10.96
N ASN A 66 -8.92 -10.56 -11.19
CA ASN A 66 -9.68 -11.31 -12.20
C ASN A 66 -9.25 -10.98 -13.65
N ALA A 67 -8.62 -9.82 -13.85
CA ALA A 67 -8.10 -9.41 -15.15
C ALA A 67 -6.69 -9.96 -15.44
N GLU A 68 -6.05 -10.65 -14.48
CA GLU A 68 -4.66 -11.13 -14.62
C GLU A 68 -4.45 -12.06 -15.83
N LYS A 69 -5.46 -12.83 -16.21
CA LYS A 69 -5.38 -13.71 -17.40
C LYS A 69 -5.18 -12.94 -18.71
N TRP A 70 -5.53 -11.65 -18.75
CA TRP A 70 -5.42 -10.80 -19.94
C TRP A 70 -4.20 -9.88 -19.88
N TYR A 71 -3.83 -9.40 -18.68
CA TYR A 71 -2.83 -8.34 -18.51
C TYR A 71 -1.58 -8.77 -17.73
N GLY A 72 -1.52 -10.01 -17.27
CA GLY A 72 -0.48 -10.50 -16.36
C GLY A 72 -0.77 -10.18 -14.90
N LYS A 73 0.10 -10.68 -14.01
CA LYS A 73 -0.06 -10.54 -12.56
C LYS A 73 -0.08 -9.07 -12.13
N MET A 74 -1.09 -8.69 -11.35
CA MET A 74 -1.20 -7.33 -10.83
C MET A 74 -0.11 -7.08 -9.77
N GLU A 75 0.60 -5.96 -9.89
CA GLU A 75 1.55 -5.51 -8.88
C GLU A 75 0.91 -4.56 -7.85
N PHE A 76 0.22 -3.52 -8.32
CA PHE A 76 -0.52 -2.58 -7.49
C PHE A 76 -1.57 -1.80 -8.30
N ILE A 77 -2.52 -1.17 -7.61
CA ILE A 77 -3.47 -0.20 -8.15
C ILE A 77 -3.10 1.19 -7.62
N LEU A 78 -3.26 2.22 -8.47
CA LEU A 78 -3.06 3.61 -8.09
C LEU A 78 -4.36 4.40 -8.21
N LEU A 79 -4.92 4.81 -7.07
CA LEU A 79 -6.06 5.71 -7.02
C LEU A 79 -5.57 7.15 -6.89
N ALA A 80 -5.79 7.96 -7.92
CA ALA A 80 -5.34 9.35 -7.96
C ALA A 80 -6.48 10.32 -7.62
N TYR A 81 -6.37 10.98 -6.47
CA TYR A 81 -7.28 12.03 -6.03
C TYR A 81 -6.67 13.42 -6.29
N ARG A 82 -7.49 14.47 -6.21
CA ARG A 82 -7.02 15.86 -6.42
C ARG A 82 -5.85 16.24 -5.50
N LYS A 83 -5.87 15.76 -4.24
CA LYS A 83 -4.89 16.15 -3.21
C LYS A 83 -3.85 15.07 -2.89
N ALA A 84 -4.05 13.84 -3.32
CA ALA A 84 -3.17 12.72 -2.94
C ALA A 84 -3.31 11.54 -3.89
N LYS A 85 -2.46 10.54 -3.74
CA LYS A 85 -2.63 9.23 -4.36
C LYS A 85 -2.67 8.15 -3.29
N VAL A 86 -3.41 7.07 -3.55
CA VAL A 86 -3.40 5.86 -2.74
C VAL A 86 -2.90 4.72 -3.62
N MET A 87 -1.84 4.06 -3.16
CA MET A 87 -1.29 2.86 -3.78
C MET A 87 -1.80 1.65 -3.01
N LEU A 88 -2.39 0.69 -3.71
CA LEU A 88 -2.99 -0.51 -3.16
C LEU A 88 -2.31 -1.76 -3.72
N THR A 89 -1.98 -2.71 -2.86
CA THR A 89 -1.37 -3.98 -3.29
C THR A 89 -1.83 -5.13 -2.40
N TYR A 90 -1.82 -6.34 -2.95
CA TYR A 90 -2.14 -7.57 -2.23
C TYR A 90 -0.86 -8.27 -1.76
N VAL A 91 -0.87 -8.70 -0.50
CA VAL A 91 0.23 -9.45 0.13
C VAL A 91 -0.24 -10.88 0.36
N GLN A 92 0.20 -11.78 -0.52
CA GLN A 92 -0.21 -13.18 -0.52
C GLN A 92 0.14 -13.88 0.80
N GLU A 93 1.31 -13.59 1.37
CA GLU A 93 1.82 -14.26 2.57
C GLU A 93 1.00 -13.95 3.83
N SER A 94 0.26 -12.83 3.83
CA SER A 94 -0.58 -12.40 4.95
C SER A 94 -2.06 -12.34 4.61
N GLU A 95 -2.46 -12.77 3.41
CA GLU A 95 -3.82 -12.68 2.88
C GLU A 95 -4.48 -11.31 3.16
N ALA A 96 -3.72 -10.24 2.93
CA ALA A 96 -4.10 -8.89 3.32
C ALA A 96 -3.82 -7.88 2.19
N TYR A 97 -4.62 -6.82 2.15
CA TYR A 97 -4.36 -5.68 1.28
C TYR A 97 -3.65 -4.58 2.06
N ILE A 98 -2.75 -3.88 1.37
CA ILE A 98 -2.02 -2.74 1.91
C ILE A 98 -2.36 -1.51 1.09
N ALA A 99 -2.97 -0.53 1.73
CA ALA A 99 -3.21 0.78 1.15
C ALA A 99 -2.22 1.78 1.74
N VAL A 100 -1.53 2.53 0.87
CA VAL A 100 -0.54 3.53 1.27
C VAL A 100 -0.87 4.85 0.57
N LYS A 101 -1.09 5.92 1.32
CA LYS A 101 -1.17 7.26 0.71
C LYS A 101 0.19 7.88 0.59
N ILE A 102 0.34 8.52 -0.55
CA ILE A 102 1.53 9.27 -0.93
C ILE A 102 1.09 10.67 -1.39
N PRO A 103 1.99 11.67 -1.27
CA PRO A 103 1.74 13.01 -1.82
C PRO A 103 1.36 12.95 -3.29
N ARG A 104 0.55 13.92 -3.74
CA ARG A 104 0.12 13.97 -5.15
C ARG A 104 1.29 14.09 -6.13
N SER A 105 2.37 14.74 -5.70
CA SER A 105 3.62 14.91 -6.44
C SER A 105 4.50 13.66 -6.45
N ALA A 106 4.27 12.68 -5.58
CA ALA A 106 5.09 11.49 -5.51
C ALA A 106 4.85 10.55 -6.72
N MET A 107 5.91 9.91 -7.18
CA MET A 107 5.87 8.89 -8.24
C MET A 107 5.68 7.51 -7.61
N ALA A 108 4.59 6.82 -7.95
CA ALA A 108 4.23 5.54 -7.34
C ALA A 108 5.25 4.45 -7.75
N GLU A 109 5.72 4.50 -8.98
CA GLU A 109 6.68 3.59 -9.59
C GLU A 109 8.03 3.59 -8.86
N HIS A 110 8.42 4.73 -8.26
CA HIS A 110 9.64 4.84 -7.45
C HIS A 110 9.45 4.38 -6.00
N LEU A 111 8.22 4.41 -5.51
CA LEU A 111 7.88 4.05 -4.14
C LEU A 111 7.47 2.58 -3.99
N PHE A 112 6.86 1.99 -5.02
CA PHE A 112 6.42 0.61 -5.01
C PHE A 112 7.56 -0.39 -4.72
N PRO A 113 8.78 -0.26 -5.28
CA PRO A 113 9.89 -1.14 -4.92
C PRO A 113 10.26 -1.06 -3.43
N LYS A 114 10.12 0.11 -2.80
CA LYS A 114 10.39 0.31 -1.37
C LYS A 114 9.31 -0.35 -0.52
N LEU A 115 8.04 -0.20 -0.93
CA LEU A 115 6.91 -0.94 -0.34
C LEU A 115 7.14 -2.46 -0.44
N LYS A 116 7.44 -2.98 -1.64
CA LYS A 116 7.70 -4.41 -1.88
C LYS A 116 8.84 -4.97 -1.03
N SER A 117 9.91 -4.19 -0.84
CA SER A 117 11.02 -4.52 0.06
C SER A 117 10.57 -4.59 1.53
N ALA A 118 9.72 -3.66 1.96
CA ALA A 118 9.14 -3.64 3.30
C ALA A 118 8.19 -4.82 3.55
N LEU A 119 7.53 -5.32 2.51
CA LEU A 119 6.60 -6.46 2.59
C LEU A 119 7.30 -7.83 2.63
N GLY A 120 8.62 -7.90 2.39
CA GLY A 120 9.40 -9.12 2.59
C GLY A 120 9.95 -9.79 1.34
N LYS A 121 9.85 -9.18 0.16
CA LYS A 121 10.69 -9.59 -0.98
C LYS A 121 11.93 -8.73 -1.00
N LYS A 122 13.10 -9.31 -0.68
CA LYS A 122 14.41 -8.68 -0.93
C LYS A 122 14.34 -7.92 -2.25
N ALA A 123 14.47 -6.59 -2.21
CA ALA A 123 14.74 -5.83 -3.42
C ALA A 123 15.92 -6.50 -4.14
N PRO A 124 15.90 -6.64 -5.48
CA PRO A 124 17.07 -7.12 -6.19
C PRO A 124 18.23 -6.21 -5.77
N ARG A 125 19.27 -6.82 -5.19
CA ARG A 125 20.54 -6.15 -4.91
C ARG A 125 20.89 -5.38 -6.18
N ARG A 126 21.06 -4.06 -6.06
CA ARG A 126 21.51 -3.18 -7.15
C ARG A 126 22.52 -3.94 -8.00
N LEU A 127 22.22 -4.09 -9.29
CA LEU A 127 23.23 -4.40 -10.30
C LEU A 127 24.39 -3.45 -10.01
N ARG A 128 25.52 -4.02 -9.57
CA ARG A 128 26.78 -3.29 -9.48
C ARG A 128 26.97 -2.66 -10.85
N ARG A 129 26.96 -1.34 -10.89
CA ARG A 129 27.37 -0.58 -12.07
C ARG A 129 28.70 -1.16 -12.52
N SER A 130 28.72 -1.56 -13.77
CA SER A 130 29.91 -1.76 -14.58
C SER A 130 30.90 -0.65 -14.25
N GLN A 131 32.06 -1.02 -13.72
CA GLN A 131 33.26 -0.22 -13.90
C GLN A 131 34.09 -1.00 -14.92
N VAL A 132 34.27 -0.33 -16.05
CA VAL A 132 35.38 -0.46 -16.98
C VAL A 132 36.68 -0.40 -16.20
#